data_AF-A0A1G3UY74-F1
#
_entry.id   AF-A0A1G3UY74-F1
#
_cell.length_a   1.000
_cell.length_b   1.000
_cell.length_c   1.000
_cell.angle_alpha   90.00
_cell.angle_beta   90.00
_cell.angle_gamma   90.00
#
_symmetry.space_group_name_H-M   'P 1'
#
loop_
_entity.id
_entity.type
_entity.pdbx_description
1 polymer ?
#
loop_
_entity_poly.entity_id
_entity_poly.type
_entity_poly.pdbx_seq_one_letter_code
_entity_poly.pdbx_strand_id
1 'polypeptide(L)'
;MRLSFRIKHHFFSAFRELFVHHHSSLEFRARVFALVISANEDVNVENYIVVKKFGMEIYKGDEERANLLMLSTKELVNKVKENSEFSIDTLVLNIQRELKRVPRYAKKIDLDSLNELVTLSHDEDTIAYQKNIIEFLNTLKEDTLHEKKVQIIKDEEKIESKY
;
A
#
# COMPACT_ATOMS: atom_id res chain seq x y z
N MET A 1 -0.53 -32.17 -15.73
CA MET A 1 -1.87 -31.57 -15.50
C MET A 1 -2.08 -31.43 -14.00
N ARG A 2 -2.50 -30.23 -13.55
CA ARG A 2 -3.05 -29.90 -12.23
C ARG A 2 -2.12 -30.03 -11.00
N LEU A 3 -1.17 -29.10 -10.88
CA LEU A 3 -0.69 -28.66 -9.56
C LEU A 3 -1.66 -27.59 -9.03
N SER A 4 -2.88 -28.03 -8.73
CA SER A 4 -3.96 -27.17 -8.27
C SER A 4 -3.67 -26.64 -6.87
N PHE A 5 -3.37 -25.35 -6.78
CA PHE A 5 -3.85 -24.40 -5.78
C PHE A 5 -4.48 -25.02 -4.51
N ARG A 6 -3.65 -25.50 -3.59
CA ARG A 6 -4.02 -25.75 -2.18
C ARG A 6 -3.46 -24.70 -1.21
N ILE A 7 -3.03 -23.57 -1.76
CA ILE A 7 -2.47 -22.41 -1.02
C ILE A 7 -3.58 -21.49 -0.47
N LYS A 8 -4.85 -21.76 -0.78
CA LYS A 8 -5.93 -20.78 -0.53
C LYS A 8 -6.33 -20.57 0.94
N HIS A 9 -6.01 -21.46 1.89
CA HIS A 9 -6.51 -21.32 3.28
C HIS A 9 -5.44 -21.41 4.38
N HIS A 10 -4.34 -22.14 4.20
CA HIS A 10 -3.31 -22.24 5.26
C HIS A 10 -2.32 -21.07 5.31
N PHE A 11 -2.14 -20.34 4.22
CA PHE A 11 -1.31 -19.14 4.24
C PHE A 11 -2.00 -17.96 4.94
N PHE A 12 -3.34 -17.86 4.86
CA PHE A 12 -4.13 -16.79 5.49
C PHE A 12 -3.99 -16.76 7.02
N SER A 13 -3.85 -17.90 7.69
CA SER A 13 -3.67 -17.96 9.15
C SER A 13 -2.24 -17.63 9.57
N ALA A 14 -1.23 -18.11 8.84
CA ALA A 14 0.18 -17.84 9.15
C ALA A 14 0.56 -16.37 8.89
N PHE A 15 -0.02 -15.73 7.87
CA PHE A 15 0.20 -14.31 7.61
C PHE A 15 -0.40 -13.43 8.71
N ARG A 16 -1.60 -13.74 9.21
CA ARG A 16 -2.23 -13.01 10.33
C ARG A 16 -1.35 -13.01 11.59
N GLU A 17 -0.57 -14.07 11.83
CA GLU A 17 0.37 -14.20 12.95
C GLU A 17 1.68 -13.41 12.73
N LEU A 18 2.19 -13.37 11.49
CA LEU A 18 3.35 -12.53 11.09
C LEU A 18 3.04 -11.01 11.13
N PHE A 19 1.78 -10.61 10.89
CA PHE A 19 1.34 -9.21 10.94
C PHE A 19 1.26 -8.62 12.36
N VAL A 20 1.25 -9.45 13.41
CA VAL A 20 1.01 -8.97 14.78
C VAL A 20 2.18 -8.12 15.32
N HIS A 21 3.42 -8.30 14.83
CA HIS A 21 4.56 -7.71 15.53
C HIS A 21 5.56 -6.85 14.75
N HIS A 22 5.80 -6.98 13.43
CA HIS A 22 6.99 -6.33 12.81
C HIS A 22 6.84 -5.64 11.42
N HIS A 23 5.66 -5.64 10.77
CA HIS A 23 5.54 -5.18 9.36
C HIS A 23 4.63 -3.97 9.09
N SER A 24 4.38 -3.10 10.08
CA SER A 24 3.44 -1.96 9.91
C SER A 24 3.79 -1.02 8.76
N SER A 25 5.08 -0.89 8.39
CA SER A 25 5.49 -0.09 7.23
C SER A 25 5.12 -0.72 5.89
N LEU A 26 5.09 -2.04 5.78
CA LEU A 26 4.71 -2.74 4.55
C LEU A 26 3.20 -2.64 4.37
N GLU A 27 2.45 -2.83 5.45
CA GLU A 27 1.00 -2.69 5.46
C GLU A 27 0.56 -1.28 5.06
N PHE A 28 1.24 -0.24 5.56
CA PHE A 28 1.00 1.14 5.12
C PHE A 28 1.16 1.29 3.60
N ARG A 29 2.26 0.80 3.02
CA ARG A 29 2.49 0.83 1.57
C ARG A 29 1.41 0.05 0.82
N ALA A 30 1.02 -1.11 1.33
CA ALA A 30 -0.01 -1.93 0.73
C ALA A 30 -1.36 -1.18 0.64
N ARG A 31 -1.73 -0.41 1.68
CA ARG A 31 -2.94 0.42 1.67
C ARG A 31 -2.86 1.56 0.66
N VAL A 32 -1.71 2.23 0.55
CA VAL A 32 -1.51 3.31 -0.43
C VAL A 32 -1.68 2.78 -1.85
N PHE A 33 -1.07 1.63 -2.19
CA PHE A 33 -1.29 0.99 -3.49
C PHE A 33 -2.74 0.53 -3.69
N ALA A 34 -3.34 -0.10 -2.67
CA ALA A 34 -4.70 -0.58 -2.74
C ALA A 34 -5.71 0.56 -2.98
N LEU A 35 -5.46 1.74 -2.42
CA LEU A 35 -6.33 2.91 -2.61
C LEU A 35 -6.39 3.35 -4.07
N VAL A 36 -5.24 3.46 -4.75
CA VAL A 36 -5.19 3.85 -6.17
C VAL A 36 -5.75 2.74 -7.08
N ILE A 37 -5.44 1.48 -6.78
CA ILE A 37 -5.92 0.35 -7.58
C ILE A 37 -7.45 0.19 -7.44
N SER A 38 -8.00 0.33 -6.23
CA SER A 38 -9.44 0.14 -5.99
C SER A 38 -10.32 1.21 -6.62
N ALA A 39 -9.74 2.33 -7.04
CA ALA A 39 -10.43 3.39 -7.76
C ALA A 39 -10.74 3.02 -9.23
N ASN A 40 -10.17 1.92 -9.73
CA ASN A 40 -10.52 1.35 -11.02
C ASN A 40 -11.41 0.12 -10.79
N GLU A 41 -12.62 0.10 -11.37
CA GLU A 41 -13.54 -1.04 -11.25
C GLU A 41 -12.99 -2.30 -11.96
N ASP A 42 -12.24 -2.11 -13.04
CA ASP A 42 -11.63 -3.13 -13.90
C ASP A 42 -10.19 -3.50 -13.49
N VAL A 43 -9.92 -3.63 -12.19
CA VAL A 43 -8.59 -4.10 -11.71
C VAL A 43 -8.19 -5.42 -12.37
N ASN A 44 -7.04 -5.39 -13.03
CA ASN A 44 -6.43 -6.53 -13.70
C ASN A 44 -5.19 -7.07 -12.94
N VAL A 45 -4.59 -8.16 -13.43
CA VAL A 45 -3.40 -8.78 -12.84
C VAL A 45 -2.13 -7.93 -12.95
N GLU A 46 -2.04 -7.05 -13.95
CA GLU A 46 -0.87 -6.22 -14.23
C GLU A 46 -0.60 -5.23 -13.10
N ASN A 47 -1.67 -4.71 -12.46
CA ASN A 47 -1.56 -3.89 -11.25
C ASN A 47 -0.70 -4.57 -10.17
N TYR A 48 -0.91 -5.86 -9.95
CA TYR A 48 -0.16 -6.59 -8.92
C TYR A 48 1.26 -6.94 -9.36
N ILE A 49 1.50 -7.12 -10.66
CA ILE A 49 2.85 -7.29 -11.21
C ILE A 49 3.67 -6.02 -10.99
N VAL A 50 3.07 -4.85 -11.26
CA VAL A 50 3.69 -3.54 -11.01
C VAL A 50 3.96 -3.32 -9.52
N VAL A 51 3.02 -3.67 -8.62
CA VAL A 51 3.27 -3.60 -7.17
C VAL A 51 4.43 -4.52 -6.75
N LYS A 52 4.52 -5.74 -7.30
CA LYS A 52 5.65 -6.64 -7.00
C LYS A 52 6.97 -6.05 -7.49
N LYS A 53 7.00 -5.47 -8.70
CA LYS A 53 8.19 -4.77 -9.25
C LYS A 53 8.67 -3.68 -8.28
N PHE A 54 7.79 -2.79 -7.83
CA PHE A 54 8.15 -1.78 -6.83
C PHE A 54 8.55 -2.38 -5.48
N GLY A 55 7.92 -3.48 -5.07
CA GLY A 55 8.36 -4.24 -3.89
C GLY A 55 9.81 -4.69 -4.00
N MET A 56 10.25 -5.19 -5.16
CA MET A 56 11.63 -5.60 -5.40
C MET A 56 12.59 -4.41 -5.28
N GLU A 57 12.22 -3.24 -5.78
CA GLU A 57 13.03 -2.02 -5.69
C GLU A 57 13.12 -1.52 -4.24
N ILE A 58 11.97 -1.37 -3.56
CA ILE A 58 11.86 -0.88 -2.18
C ILE A 58 12.63 -1.79 -1.20
N TYR A 59 12.60 -3.11 -1.43
CA TYR A 59 13.22 -4.09 -0.57
C TYR A 59 14.54 -4.66 -1.13
N LYS A 60 15.19 -3.94 -2.07
CA LYS A 60 16.55 -4.25 -2.54
C LYS A 60 16.72 -5.70 -3.03
N GLY A 61 15.75 -6.19 -3.78
CA GLY A 61 15.75 -7.55 -4.35
C GLY A 61 15.21 -8.64 -3.42
N ASP A 62 14.72 -8.31 -2.23
CA ASP A 62 14.06 -9.26 -1.33
C ASP A 62 12.70 -9.68 -1.91
N GLU A 63 12.69 -10.84 -2.58
CA GLU A 63 11.52 -11.37 -3.25
C GLU A 63 10.39 -11.75 -2.27
N GLU A 64 10.71 -12.22 -1.07
CA GLU A 64 9.70 -12.59 -0.08
C GLU A 64 8.91 -11.35 0.36
N ARG A 65 9.60 -10.26 0.67
CA ARG A 65 8.96 -9.00 1.05
C ARG A 65 8.21 -8.35 -0.10
N ALA A 66 8.73 -8.44 -1.32
CA ALA A 66 8.05 -7.95 -2.51
C ALA A 66 6.74 -8.73 -2.77
N ASN A 67 6.79 -10.05 -2.66
CA ASN A 67 5.60 -10.90 -2.75
C ASN A 67 4.60 -10.58 -1.64
N LEU A 68 5.07 -10.35 -0.41
CA LEU A 68 4.21 -9.99 0.71
C LEU A 68 3.49 -8.66 0.48
N LEU A 69 4.19 -7.64 -0.03
CA LEU A 69 3.57 -6.36 -0.40
C LEU A 69 2.48 -6.54 -1.44
N MET A 70 2.78 -7.25 -2.53
CA MET A 70 1.83 -7.57 -3.60
C MET A 70 0.58 -8.29 -3.07
N LEU A 71 0.77 -9.35 -2.28
CA LEU A 71 -0.34 -10.14 -1.73
C LEU A 71 -1.21 -9.32 -0.77
N SER A 72 -0.58 -8.50 0.08
CA SER A 72 -1.28 -7.61 1.02
C SER A 72 -2.12 -6.58 0.28
N THR A 73 -1.57 -5.97 -0.78
CA THR A 73 -2.31 -5.03 -1.63
C THR A 73 -3.49 -5.72 -2.29
N LYS A 74 -3.30 -6.92 -2.85
CA LYS A 74 -4.37 -7.69 -3.49
C LYS A 74 -5.50 -8.04 -2.52
N GLU A 75 -5.16 -8.44 -1.30
CA GLU A 75 -6.16 -8.73 -0.27
C GLU A 75 -7.01 -7.49 0.06
N LEU A 76 -6.39 -6.32 0.21
CA LEU A 76 -7.10 -5.07 0.47
C LEU A 76 -8.02 -4.66 -0.68
N VAL A 77 -7.54 -4.77 -1.93
CA VAL A 77 -8.36 -4.49 -3.11
C VAL A 77 -9.56 -5.45 -3.20
N ASN A 78 -9.34 -6.74 -2.93
CA ASN A 78 -10.42 -7.72 -2.92
C ASN A 78 -11.47 -7.40 -1.84
N LYS A 79 -11.05 -6.99 -0.64
CA LYS A 79 -11.98 -6.58 0.43
C LYS A 79 -12.87 -5.41 0.01
N VAL A 80 -12.31 -4.45 -0.74
CA VAL A 80 -13.08 -3.33 -1.30
C VAL A 80 -14.06 -3.83 -2.36
N LYS A 81 -13.61 -4.68 -3.30
CA LYS A 81 -14.44 -5.19 -4.40
C LYS A 81 -15.58 -6.10 -3.95
N GLU A 82 -15.35 -6.91 -2.92
CA GLU A 82 -16.34 -7.87 -2.41
C GLU A 82 -17.50 -7.19 -1.65
N ASN A 83 -17.61 -5.84 -1.71
CA ASN A 83 -18.64 -5.04 -1.05
C ASN A 83 -18.84 -5.41 0.42
N SER A 84 -17.73 -5.71 1.09
CA SER A 84 -17.71 -5.86 2.54
C SER A 84 -17.88 -4.48 3.20
N GLU A 85 -17.99 -4.43 4.53
CA GLU A 85 -17.94 -3.17 5.30
C GLU A 85 -16.63 -2.36 5.08
N PHE A 86 -15.68 -2.90 4.32
CA PHE A 86 -14.42 -2.29 3.95
C PHE A 86 -14.50 -1.60 2.58
N SER A 87 -14.41 -0.26 2.57
CA SER A 87 -14.54 0.58 1.37
C SER A 87 -13.27 1.37 1.03
N ILE A 88 -13.29 2.11 -0.09
CA ILE A 88 -12.27 3.13 -0.41
C ILE A 88 -12.13 4.15 0.73
N ASP A 89 -13.24 4.62 1.30
CA ASP A 89 -13.22 5.53 2.45
C ASP A 89 -12.52 4.92 3.66
N THR A 90 -12.67 3.60 3.85
CA THR A 90 -11.98 2.87 4.92
C THR A 90 -10.46 2.88 4.70
N LEU A 91 -10.00 2.70 3.46
CA LEU A 91 -8.58 2.83 3.11
C LEU A 91 -8.07 4.24 3.39
N VAL A 92 -8.80 5.27 2.97
CA VAL A 92 -8.47 6.68 3.21
C VAL A 92 -8.32 6.96 4.72
N LEU A 93 -9.33 6.59 5.51
CA LEU A 93 -9.32 6.79 6.95
C LEU A 93 -8.15 6.06 7.63
N ASN A 94 -7.84 4.84 7.20
CA ASN A 94 -6.74 4.07 7.75
C ASN A 94 -5.38 4.72 7.44
N ILE A 95 -5.17 5.20 6.22
CA ILE A 95 -3.95 5.93 5.82
C ILE A 95 -3.78 7.19 6.67
N GLN A 96 -4.83 8.02 6.78
CA GLN A 96 -4.80 9.23 7.60
C GLN A 96 -4.51 8.95 9.08
N ARG A 97 -5.15 7.91 9.66
CA ARG A 97 -4.92 7.50 11.04
C ARG A 97 -3.49 7.03 11.27
N GLU A 98 -2.91 6.29 10.34
CA GLU A 98 -1.53 5.85 10.45
C GLU A 98 -0.53 6.98 10.30
N LEU A 99 -0.74 7.95 9.41
CA LEU A 99 0.11 9.14 9.33
C LEU A 99 0.07 9.96 10.61
N LYS A 100 -1.09 10.06 11.28
CA LYS A 100 -1.19 10.70 12.60
C LYS A 100 -0.39 9.96 13.68
N ARG A 101 -0.38 8.62 13.64
CA ARG A 101 0.31 7.76 14.64
C ARG A 101 1.80 7.61 14.36
N VAL A 102 2.18 7.54 13.09
CA VAL A 102 3.54 7.27 12.60
C VAL A 102 3.87 8.22 11.44
N PRO A 103 4.14 9.52 11.73
CA PRO A 103 4.26 10.55 10.69
C PRO A 103 5.36 10.30 9.66
N ARG A 104 6.45 9.61 10.04
CA ARG A 104 7.53 9.24 9.12
C ARG A 104 7.07 8.37 7.95
N TYR A 105 5.89 7.75 8.02
CA TYR A 105 5.32 6.98 6.92
C TYR A 105 4.92 7.85 5.73
N ALA A 106 4.79 9.17 5.88
CA ALA A 106 4.62 10.09 4.76
C ALA A 106 5.72 9.91 3.69
N LYS A 107 6.98 9.66 4.10
CA LYS A 107 8.10 9.37 3.19
C LYS A 107 7.93 8.10 2.36
N LYS A 108 6.95 7.25 2.69
CA LYS A 108 6.67 5.98 2.00
C LYS A 108 5.58 6.12 0.94
N ILE A 109 4.93 7.28 0.84
CA ILE A 109 4.03 7.61 -0.27
C ILE A 109 4.91 7.99 -1.45
N ASP A 110 5.07 7.03 -2.36
CA ASP A 110 5.88 7.14 -3.56
C ASP A 110 4.99 7.46 -4.77
N LEU A 111 5.04 8.71 -5.21
CA LEU A 111 4.14 9.20 -6.26
C LEU A 111 4.48 8.62 -7.63
N ASP A 112 5.77 8.35 -7.90
CA ASP A 112 6.20 7.79 -9.18
C ASP A 112 5.62 6.39 -9.35
N SER A 113 5.73 5.58 -8.29
CA SER A 113 5.12 4.25 -8.25
C SER A 113 3.60 4.28 -8.44
N LEU A 114 2.90 5.28 -7.88
CA LEU A 114 1.45 5.39 -8.02
C LEU A 114 1.04 5.87 -9.41
N ASN A 115 1.81 6.78 -10.01
CA ASN A 115 1.54 7.25 -11.37
C ASN A 115 1.72 6.12 -12.41
N GLU A 116 2.68 5.20 -12.21
CA GLU A 116 2.83 4.02 -13.08
C GLU A 116 1.55 3.17 -13.08
N LEU A 117 0.88 3.01 -11.93
CA LEU A 117 -0.39 2.27 -11.86
C LEU A 117 -1.53 2.92 -12.65
N VAL A 118 -1.57 4.25 -12.72
CA VAL A 118 -2.59 4.96 -13.51
C VAL A 118 -2.46 4.67 -15.00
N THR A 119 -1.24 4.39 -15.49
CA THR A 119 -1.00 4.05 -16.90
C THR A 119 -1.65 2.72 -17.32
N LEU A 120 -2.06 1.89 -16.36
CA LEU A 120 -2.76 0.63 -16.59
C LEU A 120 -4.28 0.82 -16.76
N SER A 121 -4.81 2.01 -16.50
CA SER A 121 -6.21 2.36 -16.70
C SER A 121 -6.41 2.94 -18.11
N HIS A 122 -7.57 2.68 -18.72
CA HIS A 122 -7.88 3.14 -20.08
C HIS A 122 -9.06 4.10 -20.17
N ASP A 123 -9.92 4.09 -19.16
CA ASP A 123 -11.09 4.97 -19.05
C ASP A 123 -10.71 6.33 -18.47
N GLU A 124 -11.15 7.43 -19.11
CA GLU A 124 -10.77 8.79 -18.72
C GLU A 124 -11.29 9.18 -17.34
N ASP A 125 -12.51 8.77 -16.98
CA ASP A 125 -13.12 9.05 -15.68
C ASP A 125 -12.36 8.33 -14.56
N THR A 126 -12.01 7.06 -14.79
CA THR A 126 -11.18 6.26 -13.89
C THR A 126 -9.80 6.87 -13.70
N ILE A 127 -9.15 7.28 -14.80
CA ILE A 127 -7.84 7.95 -14.76
C ILE A 127 -7.93 9.26 -13.96
N ALA A 128 -8.97 10.07 -14.19
CA ALA A 128 -9.18 11.31 -13.46
C ALA A 128 -9.39 11.05 -11.96
N TYR A 129 -10.19 10.03 -11.60
CA TYR A 129 -10.41 9.67 -10.21
C TYR A 129 -9.13 9.18 -9.51
N GLN A 130 -8.34 8.34 -10.17
CA GLN A 130 -7.04 7.90 -9.66
C GLN A 130 -6.06 9.07 -9.48
N LYS A 131 -6.02 10.03 -10.41
CA LYS A 131 -5.19 11.23 -10.29
C LYS A 131 -5.60 12.10 -9.11
N ASN A 132 -6.91 12.27 -8.88
CA ASN A 132 -7.41 13.00 -7.70
C ASN A 132 -7.00 12.32 -6.39
N ILE A 133 -7.01 10.98 -6.35
CA ILE A 133 -6.51 10.20 -5.20
C ILE A 133 -5.00 10.43 -5.00
N ILE A 134 -4.21 10.43 -6.07
CA ILE A 134 -2.76 10.69 -5.98
C ILE A 134 -2.49 12.12 -5.50
N GLU A 135 -3.23 13.11 -5.98
CA GLU A 135 -3.14 14.49 -5.51
C GLU A 135 -3.48 14.60 -4.02
N PHE A 136 -4.57 13.96 -3.58
CA PHE A 136 -4.91 13.85 -2.17
C PHE A 136 -3.79 13.23 -1.32
N LEU A 137 -3.20 12.12 -1.79
CA LEU A 137 -2.09 11.45 -1.12
C LEU A 137 -0.84 12.33 -1.06
N ASN A 138 -0.58 13.12 -2.11
CA ASN A 138 0.52 14.08 -2.14
C ASN A 138 0.31 15.21 -1.12
N THR A 139 -0.90 15.79 -1.06
CA THR A 139 -1.22 16.79 -0.04
C THR A 139 -1.05 16.23 1.36
N LEU A 140 -1.58 15.03 1.65
CA LEU A 140 -1.37 14.36 2.93
C LEU A 140 0.11 14.13 3.25
N LYS A 141 0.91 13.74 2.25
CA LYS A 141 2.35 13.54 2.39
C LYS A 141 3.02 14.85 2.80
N GLU A 142 2.85 15.90 2.02
CA GLU A 142 3.53 17.19 2.23
C GLU A 142 3.10 17.84 3.55
N ASP A 143 1.79 17.85 3.86
CA ASP A 143 1.28 18.36 5.13
C ASP A 143 1.89 17.60 6.32
N THR A 144 1.92 16.26 6.25
CA THR A 144 2.49 15.44 7.33
C THR A 144 3.99 15.69 7.49
N LEU A 145 4.74 15.79 6.39
CA LEU A 145 6.17 16.07 6.41
C LEU A 145 6.47 17.46 6.98
N HIS A 146 5.64 18.46 6.66
CA HIS A 146 5.76 19.82 7.16
C HIS A 146 5.41 19.91 8.65
N GLU A 147 4.19 19.52 9.02
CA GLU A 147 3.66 19.69 10.37
C GLU A 147 4.36 18.81 11.42
N LYS A 148 4.83 17.63 11.03
CA LYS A 148 5.43 16.66 11.95
C LYS A 148 6.95 16.54 11.79
N LYS A 149 7.59 17.47 11.08
CA LYS A 149 9.04 17.46 10.82
C LYS A 149 9.90 17.15 12.05
N VAL A 150 9.65 17.84 13.17
CA VAL A 150 10.42 17.64 14.42
C VAL A 150 10.20 16.25 15.01
N GLN A 151 8.96 15.74 14.99
CA GLN A 151 8.65 14.39 15.48
C GLN A 151 9.31 13.33 14.61
N ILE A 152 9.30 13.51 13.29
CA ILE A 152 9.92 12.59 12.33
C ILE A 152 11.42 12.47 12.59
N ILE A 153 12.13 13.59 12.75
CA ILE A 153 13.57 13.59 13.04
C ILE A 153 13.86 12.81 14.32
N LYS A 154 13.14 13.10 15.41
CA LYS A 154 13.30 12.39 16.69
C LYS A 154 13.03 10.88 16.59
N ASP A 155 11.99 10.50 15.84
CA ASP A 155 11.65 9.09 15.64
C ASP A 155 12.72 8.36 14.83
N GLU A 156 13.34 9.03 13.86
CA GLU A 156 14.41 8.46 13.03
C GLU A 156 15.73 8.30 13.81
N GLU A 157 16.15 9.30 14.57
CA GLU A 157 17.30 9.22 15.48
C GLU A 157 17.16 8.04 16.48
N LYS A 158 15.95 7.83 16.99
CA LYS A 158 15.65 6.71 17.90
C LYS A 158 15.72 5.34 17.23
N ILE A 159 15.49 5.26 15.93
CA ILE A 159 15.61 4.01 15.16
C ILE A 159 17.08 3.74 14.87
N GLU A 160 17.84 4.74 14.44
CA GLU A 160 19.27 4.61 14.13
C GLU A 160 20.09 4.21 15.36
N SER A 161 19.80 4.80 16.52
CA SER A 161 20.45 4.47 17.81
C SER A 161 20.18 3.07 18.35
N LYS A 162 19.27 2.30 17.73
CA LYS A 162 18.99 0.90 18.10
C LYS A 162 19.81 -0.11 17.30
N TYR A 163 20.57 0.34 16.30
CA TYR A 163 21.45 -0.48 15.47
C TYR A 163 22.90 -0.06 15.66
#